data_AF-A7IP57-F1
#
_entry.id   AF-A7IP57-F1
#
_cell.length_a   1.000
_cell.length_b   1.000
_cell.length_c   1.000
_cell.angle_alpha   90.00
_cell.angle_beta   90.00
_cell.angle_gamma   90.00
#
_symmetry.space_group_name_H-M   'P 1'
#
loop_
_entity.id
_entity.type
_entity.pdbx_description
1 polymer ?
#
loop_
_entity_poly.entity_id
_entity_poly.type
_entity_poly.pdbx_seq_one_letter_code
_entity_poly.pdbx_strand_id
1 'polypeptide(L)' 'MVLRFEQEPDPMSSTDAQAFALSLAKTLMVVIVIFRAGDGSLSVVPADEFDGDASQIVWEIDPFAR' A
#
# COMPACT_ATOMS: atom_id res chain seq x y z
N MET A 1 30.35 -13.12 17.41
CA MET A 1 29.86 -11.85 16.85
C MET A 1 28.36 -11.98 16.66
N VAL A 2 27.59 -11.72 17.72
CA VAL A 2 26.13 -11.66 17.64
C VAL A 2 25.74 -10.28 18.09
N LEU A 3 25.25 -9.48 17.15
CA LEU A 3 24.26 -8.45 17.41
C LEU A 3 23.20 -8.61 16.32
N ARG A 4 22.11 -9.29 16.69
CA ARG A 4 20.79 -9.15 16.08
C ARG A 4 20.20 -7.80 16.49
N PHE A 5 19.03 -7.47 15.91
CA PHE A 5 18.11 -6.37 16.25
C PHE A 5 18.45 -5.06 15.51
N GLU A 6 17.62 -4.46 14.66
CA GLU A 6 16.27 -4.73 14.13
C GLU A 6 16.31 -4.14 12.71
N GLN A 7 15.73 -4.77 11.70
CA GLN A 7 15.17 -3.94 10.63
C GLN A 7 13.97 -3.25 11.26
N GLU A 8 14.15 -2.04 11.81
CA GLU A 8 13.02 -1.13 11.92
C GLU A 8 12.41 -1.10 10.51
N PRO A 9 11.11 -1.42 10.35
CA PRO A 9 10.49 -1.29 9.04
C PRO A 9 10.61 0.18 8.68
N ASP A 10 11.58 0.50 7.82
CA ASP A 10 11.66 1.82 7.19
C ASP A 10 10.24 2.07 6.67
N PRO A 11 9.54 3.11 7.15
CA PRO A 11 8.15 3.32 6.80
C PRO A 11 8.06 3.26 5.29
N MET A 12 7.29 2.29 4.80
CA MET A 12 7.31 1.88 3.39
C MET A 12 7.34 3.13 2.51
N SER A 13 8.46 3.31 1.79
CA SER A 13 8.62 4.47 0.92
C SER A 13 7.44 4.50 -0.06
N SER A 14 6.97 5.68 -0.45
CA SER A 14 5.87 5.81 -1.42
C SER A 14 6.12 5.02 -2.71
N THR A 15 7.40 4.83 -3.09
CA THR A 15 7.80 4.00 -4.23
C THR A 15 7.59 2.51 -3.97
N ASP A 16 7.96 2.01 -2.79
CA ASP A 16 7.79 0.61 -2.40
C ASP A 16 6.30 0.27 -2.24
N ALA A 17 5.52 1.21 -1.69
CA ALA A 17 4.07 1.09 -1.57
C ALA A 17 3.40 0.90 -2.94
N GLN A 18 3.81 1.70 -3.92
CA GLN A 18 3.31 1.59 -5.29
C GLN A 18 3.75 0.29 -5.97
N ALA A 19 5.01 -0.14 -5.78
CA ALA A 19 5.50 -1.38 -6.35
C ALA A 19 4.77 -2.61 -5.78
N PHE A 20 4.53 -2.61 -4.47
CA PHE A 20 3.76 -3.65 -3.79
C PHE A 20 2.30 -3.66 -4.25
N ALA A 21 1.64 -2.50 -4.23
CA ALA A 21 0.26 -2.34 -4.68
C ALA A 21 0.05 -2.78 -6.13
N LEU A 22 0.98 -2.43 -7.03
CA LEU A 22 0.94 -2.83 -8.43
C LEU A 22 1.13 -4.34 -8.61
N SER A 23 2.00 -4.97 -7.81
CA SER A 23 2.18 -6.42 -7.82
C SER A 23 0.92 -7.15 -7.33
N LEU A 24 0.27 -6.61 -6.30
CA LEU A 24 -0.99 -7.13 -5.78
C LEU A 24 -2.12 -6.98 -6.80
N ALA A 25 -2.28 -5.78 -7.38
CA ALA A 25 -3.28 -5.46 -8.39
C ALA A 25 -3.19 -6.39 -9.60
N LYS A 26 -1.97 -6.65 -10.11
CA LYS A 26 -1.74 -7.54 -11.25
C LYS A 26 -1.93 -9.02 -10.93
N THR A 27 -1.64 -9.44 -9.70
CA THR A 27 -1.76 -10.86 -9.32
C THR A 27 -3.21 -11.24 -9.03
N LEU A 28 -3.93 -10.36 -8.35
CA LEU A 28 -5.32 -10.58 -7.96
C LEU A 28 -6.32 -10.09 -9.00
N MET A 29 -5.91 -9.23 -9.93
CA MET A 29 -6.79 -8.52 -10.87
C MET A 29 -7.89 -7.76 -10.13
N VAL A 30 -7.51 -7.01 -9.09
CA VAL A 30 -8.43 -6.15 -8.32
C VAL A 30 -7.84 -4.74 -8.21
N VAL A 31 -8.72 -3.74 -8.08
CA VAL A 31 -8.31 -2.36 -7.84
C VAL A 31 -7.69 -2.26 -6.45
N ILE A 32 -6.50 -1.68 -6.35
CA ILE A 32 -5.77 -1.52 -5.10
C ILE A 32 -5.69 -0.04 -4.73
N VAL A 33 -5.99 0.27 -3.48
CA VAL A 33 -5.94 1.60 -2.91
C VAL A 33 -4.78 1.69 -1.94
N ILE A 34 -3.97 2.72 -2.12
CA ILE A 34 -2.93 3.15 -1.18
C ILE A 34 -3.50 4.33 -0.40
N PHE A 35 -3.57 4.20 0.91
CA PHE A 35 -4.09 5.25 1.78
C PHE A 35 -3.12 5.57 2.91
N ARG A 36 -3.22 6.78 3.43
CA ARG A 36 -2.48 7.18 4.62
C ARG A 36 -3.31 6.89 5.86
N ALA A 37 -2.84 5.98 6.69
CA ALA A 37 -3.46 5.67 7.96
C ALA A 37 -3.32 6.87 8.94
N GLY A 38 -4.14 6.91 9.98
CA GLY A 38 -4.19 8.02 10.94
C GLY A 38 -2.89 8.25 11.73
N ASP A 39 -1.97 7.28 11.73
CA ASP A 39 -0.62 7.38 12.29
C ASP A 39 0.42 7.95 11.31
N GLY A 40 -0.01 8.27 10.09
CA GLY A 40 0.85 8.80 9.02
C GLY A 40 1.54 7.73 8.17
N SER A 41 1.38 6.44 8.49
CA SER A 41 1.92 5.33 7.70
C SER A 41 1.15 5.13 6.39
N LEU A 42 1.80 4.56 5.38
CA LEU A 42 1.16 4.15 4.13
C LEU A 42 0.70 2.70 4.23
N SER A 43 -0.57 2.47 3.93
CA SER A 43 -1.18 1.15 3.90
C SER A 43 -1.80 0.87 2.52
N VAL A 44 -1.92 -0.41 2.18
CA VAL A 44 -2.35 -0.88 0.86
C VAL A 44 -3.41 -1.95 1.05
N VAL A 45 -4.58 -1.76 0.43
CA VAL A 45 -5.72 -2.70 0.50
C VAL A 45 -6.48 -2.74 -0.83
N PRO A 46 -7.22 -3.81 -1.13
CA PRO A 46 -8.21 -3.79 -2.20
C PRO A 46 -9.23 -2.67 -2.00
N ALA A 47 -9.65 -2.02 -3.10
CA ALA A 47 -10.64 -0.95 -3.06
C ALA A 47 -11.96 -1.39 -2.41
N ASP A 48 -12.35 -2.65 -2.61
CA ASP A 48 -13.56 -3.25 -2.04
C ASP A 48 -13.47 -3.44 -0.49
N GLU A 49 -12.25 -3.49 0.04
CA GLU A 49 -11.99 -3.61 1.49
C GLU A 49 -11.79 -2.24 2.16
N PHE A 50 -11.54 -1.19 1.37
CA PHE A 50 -11.37 0.15 1.89
C PHE A 50 -12.72 0.81 2.21
N ASP A 51 -13.11 0.80 3.49
CA ASP A 51 -14.28 1.52 4.02
C ASP A 51 -13.92 2.91 4.61
N GLY A 52 -12.70 3.37 4.33
CA GLY A 52 -12.19 4.66 4.81
C GLY A 52 -12.69 5.84 3.99
N ASP A 53 -12.31 7.05 4.42
CA ASP A 53 -12.67 8.26 3.68
C ASP A 53 -11.79 8.41 2.43
N ALA A 54 -12.40 8.78 1.30
CA ALA A 54 -11.67 8.98 0.04
C ALA A 54 -10.57 10.05 0.14
N SER A 55 -10.65 10.98 1.09
CA SER A 55 -9.59 11.97 1.36
C SER A 55 -8.30 11.36 1.92
N GLN A 56 -8.36 10.13 2.46
CA GLN A 56 -7.20 9.39 2.96
C GLN A 56 -6.49 8.63 1.84
N ILE A 57 -7.15 8.47 0.69
CA ILE A 57 -6.58 7.79 -0.49
C ILE A 57 -5.48 8.68 -1.06
N VAL A 58 -4.28 8.11 -1.11
CA VAL A 58 -3.10 8.75 -1.70
C VAL A 58 -2.99 8.35 -3.16
N TRP A 59 -3.28 7.09 -3.48
CA TRP A 59 -3.20 6.53 -4.83
C TRP A 59 -4.20 5.40 -5.01
N GLU A 60 -4.69 5.23 -6.23
CA GLU A 60 -5.52 4.12 -6.66
C GLU A 60 -4.89 3.48 -7.90
N ILE A 61 -4.77 2.16 -7.90
CA ILE A 61 -4.19 1.37 -8.99
C ILE A 61 -5.28 0.45 -9.51
N ASP A 62 -5.81 0.77 -10.68
CA ASP A 62 -6.75 -0.05 -11.40
C ASP A 62 -6.00 -0.96 -12.40
N PRO A 63 -6.00 -2.30 -12.22
CA PRO A 63 -5.37 -3.21 -13.17
C PRO A 63 -6.17 -3.39 -14.47
N PHE A 64 -7.41 -2.89 -14.54
CA PHE A 64 -8.26 -2.91 -15.73
C PHE A 64 -8.18 -1.64 -16.56
N ALA A 65 -7.63 -0.56 -16.00
CA ALA A 65 -7.37 0.68 -16.73
C ALA A 65 -6.38 0.39 -17.88
N ARG A 66 -6.84 0.64 -19.11
CA ARG A 66 -6.18 0.25 -20.36
C ARG A 66 -5.23 1.32 -20.90
#